data_AF-A0AAD3M5W9-F1
#
_entry.id   AF-A0AAD3M5W9-F1
#
_cell.length_a   1.000
_cell.length_b   1.000
_cell.length_c   1.000
_cell.angle_alpha   90.00
_cell.angle_beta   90.00
_cell.angle_gamma   90.00
#
_symmetry.space_group_name_H-M   'P 1'
#
loop_
_entity.id
_entity.type
_entity.pdbx_description
1 polymer ?
#
loop_
_entity_poly.entity_id
_entity_poly.type
_entity_poly.pdbx_seq_one_letter_code
_entity_poly.pdbx_strand_id
1 'polypeptide(L)'
;MFVQRFFRFLPRPAGGGNTENNRAMPSNVEIKAKVSDPAEFAEKAARLSQSEGTIIRQHDTFFNCGHGRLKLRDFMNGSGQLIFYERPDTDGPKLSRYSISPTNDPTSLQ
;
A
#
# COMPACT_ATOMS: atom_id res chain seq x y z
N MET A 1 10.22 14.51 -1.38
CA MET A 1 8.78 14.30 -1.10
C MET A 1 8.22 13.44 -2.22
N PHE A 2 8.13 12.12 -2.05
CA PHE A 2 7.58 11.21 -3.07
C PHE A 2 6.07 11.10 -2.83
N VAL A 3 5.26 11.83 -3.60
CA VAL A 3 3.79 11.74 -3.51
C VAL A 3 3.34 10.56 -4.37
N GLN A 4 3.22 9.38 -3.78
CA GLN A 4 2.51 8.26 -4.41
C GLN A 4 1.01 8.43 -4.18
N ARG A 5 0.28 8.88 -5.21
CA ARG A 5 -1.19 8.73 -5.23
C ARG A 5 -1.51 7.25 -5.42
N PHE A 6 -1.90 6.57 -4.34
CA PHE A 6 -2.40 5.20 -4.38
C PHE A 6 -3.91 5.20 -4.69
N PHE A 7 -4.30 4.58 -5.80
CA PHE A 7 -5.67 4.10 -5.96
C PHE A 7 -5.79 2.77 -5.21
N ARG A 8 -6.51 2.77 -4.09
CA ARG A 8 -6.72 1.58 -3.28
C ARG A 8 -8.03 0.90 -3.70
N PHE A 9 -7.93 -0.20 -4.45
CA PHE A 9 -9.05 -1.13 -4.60
C PHE A 9 -9.17 -1.93 -3.30
N LEU A 10 -10.25 -1.72 -2.54
CA LEU A 10 -10.55 -2.55 -1.37
C LEU A 10 -11.03 -3.93 -1.84
N PRO A 11 -10.43 -5.04 -1.37
CA PRO A 11 -11.02 -6.36 -1.61
C PRO A 11 -12.38 -6.44 -0.90
N ARG A 12 -13.39 -6.99 -1.59
CA ARG A 12 -14.68 -7.33 -0.97
C ARG A 12 -14.47 -8.34 0.16
N PRO A 13 -15.20 -8.25 1.28
CA PRO A 13 -15.07 -9.21 2.36
C PRO A 13 -15.51 -10.60 1.88
N ALA A 14 -14.62 -11.58 2.02
CA ALA A 14 -14.97 -12.99 1.82
C ALA A 14 -15.84 -13.46 2.99
N GLY A 15 -16.99 -14.05 2.67
CA GLY A 15 -17.93 -14.64 3.62
C GLY A 15 -17.28 -15.76 4.45
N GLY A 16 -17.76 -15.92 5.68
CA GLY A 16 -17.17 -16.76 6.72
C GLY A 16 -17.13 -18.25 6.40
N GLY A 17 -16.00 -18.87 6.74
CA GLY A 17 -15.80 -20.31 6.76
C GLY A 17 -14.54 -20.62 7.57
N ASN A 18 -14.71 -21.40 8.63
CA ASN A 18 -13.69 -21.82 9.59
C ASN A 18 -12.73 -22.81 8.91
N THR A 19 -11.43 -22.49 8.78
CA THR A 19 -10.38 -23.46 8.36
C THR A 19 -9.02 -23.05 8.91
N GLU A 20 -8.25 -24.07 9.31
CA GLU A 20 -6.98 -24.01 10.04
C GLU A 20 -5.94 -23.06 9.40
N ASN A 21 -5.23 -22.34 10.29
CA ASN A 21 -4.31 -21.24 10.03
C ASN A 21 -3.06 -21.63 9.21
N ASN A 22 -3.22 -21.90 7.92
CA ASN A 22 -2.16 -21.54 6.97
C ASN A 22 -2.35 -20.07 6.62
N ARG A 23 -1.84 -19.15 7.44
CA ARG A 23 -1.82 -17.71 7.15
C ARG A 23 -0.87 -17.47 5.98
N ALA A 24 -1.32 -17.79 4.77
CA ALA A 24 -0.64 -17.40 3.56
C ALA A 24 -0.53 -15.87 3.60
N MET A 25 0.69 -15.35 3.68
CA MET A 25 0.89 -13.90 3.67
C MET A 25 0.22 -13.32 2.42
N PRO A 26 -0.60 -12.26 2.56
CA PRO A 26 -1.24 -11.64 1.42
C PRO A 26 -0.19 -11.16 0.42
N SER A 27 -0.54 -11.25 -0.86
CA SER A 27 0.36 -10.91 -1.96
C SER A 27 -0.34 -10.08 -3.02
N ASN A 28 0.31 -9.03 -3.50
CA ASN A 28 -0.20 -8.18 -4.58
C ASN A 28 0.80 -8.12 -5.73
N VAL A 29 0.29 -8.05 -6.96
CA VAL A 29 1.06 -7.65 -8.12
C VAL A 29 0.90 -6.15 -8.31
N GLU A 30 2.01 -5.43 -8.33
CA GLU A 30 2.00 -3.97 -8.53
C GLU A 30 2.66 -3.62 -9.88
N ILE A 31 2.02 -2.69 -10.61
CA ILE A 31 2.56 -2.06 -11.81
C ILE A 31 2.70 -0.57 -11.51
N LYS A 32 3.93 -0.05 -11.58
CA LYS A 32 4.22 1.38 -11.41
C LYS A 32 4.68 1.96 -12.75
N ALA A 33 4.03 3.03 -13.19
CA ALA A 33 4.39 3.76 -14.42
C ALA A 33 4.61 5.24 -14.11
N LYS A 34 5.48 5.89 -14.89
CA LYS A 34 5.65 7.35 -14.83
C LYS A 34 4.45 8.01 -15.50
N VAL A 35 3.83 8.95 -14.80
CA VAL A 35 2.76 9.79 -15.36
C VAL A 35 3.39 11.09 -15.87
N SER A 36 3.15 11.41 -17.14
CA SER A 36 3.63 12.63 -17.78
C SER A 36 2.73 13.84 -17.47
N ASP A 37 1.41 13.65 -17.51
CA ASP A 37 0.41 14.68 -17.21
C ASP A 37 -0.50 14.20 -16.06
N PRO A 38 -0.31 14.71 -14.84
CA PRO A 38 -1.14 14.33 -13.69
C PRO A 38 -2.60 14.77 -13.80
N ALA A 39 -2.90 15.85 -14.52
CA ALA A 39 -4.26 16.37 -14.65
C ALA A 39 -5.08 15.49 -15.60
N GLU A 40 -4.54 15.20 -16.79
CA GLU A 40 -5.16 14.30 -17.76
C GLU A 40 -5.34 12.88 -17.18
N PHE A 41 -4.33 12.40 -16.44
CA PHE A 41 -4.41 11.11 -15.78
C PHE A 41 -5.52 11.05 -14.72
N ALA A 42 -5.66 12.12 -13.92
CA ALA A 42 -6.72 12.21 -12.91
C ALA A 42 -8.11 12.22 -13.54
N GLU A 43 -8.31 12.97 -14.63
CA GLU A 43 -9.60 13.01 -15.35
C GLU A 43 -9.97 11.64 -15.93
N LYS A 44 -9.02 10.96 -16.57
CA LYS A 44 -9.21 9.60 -17.08
C LYS A 44 -9.51 8.61 -15.96
N ALA A 45 -8.78 8.69 -14.84
CA ALA A 45 -9.01 7.84 -13.68
C ALA A 45 -10.41 8.06 -13.10
N ALA A 46 -10.86 9.31 -12.97
CA ALA A 46 -12.19 9.64 -12.45
C ALA A 46 -13.32 9.11 -13.35
N ARG A 47 -13.13 9.21 -14.67
CA ARG A 47 -14.06 8.67 -15.67
C ARG A 47 -14.19 7.15 -15.59
N LEU A 48 -13.06 6.45 -15.44
CA LEU A 48 -13.01 4.98 -15.37
C LEU A 48 -13.52 4.45 -14.02
N SER A 49 -13.23 5.15 -12.92
CA SER A 49 -13.67 4.77 -11.58
C SER A 49 -15.10 5.25 -11.25
N GLN A 50 -15.65 6.16 -12.05
CA GLN A 50 -16.90 6.89 -11.78
C GLN A 50 -16.87 7.62 -10.43
N SER A 51 -15.69 8.12 -10.03
CA SER A 51 -15.45 8.79 -8.76
C SER A 51 -14.29 9.77 -8.85
N GLU A 52 -14.42 10.92 -8.21
CA GLU A 52 -13.33 11.91 -8.06
C GLU A 52 -12.13 11.38 -7.25
N GLY A 53 -12.29 10.21 -6.60
CA GLY A 53 -11.31 9.65 -5.70
C GLY A 53 -11.19 10.44 -4.41
N THR A 54 -10.20 10.07 -3.59
CA THR A 54 -9.94 10.74 -2.31
C THR A 54 -8.45 10.99 -2.15
N ILE A 55 -8.12 12.15 -1.57
CA ILE A 55 -6.74 12.47 -1.23
C ILE A 55 -6.40 11.80 0.10
N ILE A 56 -5.48 10.84 0.07
CA ILE A 56 -4.94 10.20 1.27
C ILE A 56 -3.54 10.77 1.51
N ARG A 57 -3.36 11.48 2.63
CA ARG A 57 -2.03 11.95 3.06
C ARG A 57 -1.30 10.79 3.73
N GLN A 58 -0.05 10.58 3.33
CA GLN A 58 0.78 9.48 3.81
C GLN A 58 2.21 9.96 4.00
N HIS A 59 2.83 9.58 5.10
CA HIS A 59 4.26 9.69 5.34
C HIS A 59 4.80 8.28 5.56
N ASP A 60 5.70 7.82 4.68
CA ASP A 60 6.36 6.52 4.82
C ASP A 60 7.80 6.70 5.36
N THR A 61 8.09 6.16 6.55
CA THR A 61 9.43 6.03 7.14
C THR A 61 9.99 4.64 6.84
N PHE A 62 11.21 4.53 6.33
CA PHE A 62 11.83 3.26 5.96
C PHE A 62 12.90 2.86 6.96
N PHE A 63 12.88 1.59 7.40
CA PHE A 63 13.85 1.04 8.34
C PHE A 63 14.80 0.09 7.64
N ASN A 64 16.03 0.02 8.13
CA ASN A 64 16.96 -1.03 7.73
C ASN A 64 16.49 -2.36 8.34
N CYS A 65 16.37 -3.40 7.52
CA CYS A 65 15.91 -4.72 7.95
C CYS A 65 16.83 -5.78 7.33
N GLY A 66 17.28 -6.75 8.12
CA GLY A 66 18.22 -7.77 7.64
C GLY A 66 17.66 -8.66 6.53
N HIS A 67 16.34 -8.80 6.46
CA HIS A 67 15.64 -9.52 5.40
C HIS A 67 14.40 -8.73 4.98
N GLY A 68 14.11 -8.70 3.68
CA GLY A 68 12.97 -7.97 3.16
C GLY A 68 13.08 -6.46 3.37
N ARG A 69 11.95 -5.79 3.50
CA ARG A 69 11.86 -4.33 3.68
C ARG A 69 10.80 -4.00 4.71
N LEU A 70 11.08 -3.02 5.55
CA LEU A 70 10.17 -2.57 6.59
C LEU A 70 9.93 -1.08 6.44
N LYS A 71 8.66 -0.67 6.48
CA LYS A 71 8.29 0.74 6.51
C LYS A 71 7.14 1.00 7.45
N LEU A 72 7.13 2.15 8.07
CA LEU A 72 6.00 2.67 8.82
C LEU A 72 5.30 3.72 7.98
N ARG A 73 3.99 3.54 7.77
CA ARG A 73 3.11 4.49 7.09
C ARG A 73 2.28 5.22 8.12
N ASP A 74 2.43 6.53 8.20
CA ASP A 74 1.59 7.43 8.99
C ASP A 74 0.54 8.09 8.08
N PHE A 75 -0.74 7.99 8.46
CA PHE A 75 -1.86 8.63 7.76
C PHE A 75 -2.12 10.08 8.21
N MET A 76 -1.27 10.62 9.08
CA MET A 76 -1.33 11.98 9.63
C MET A 76 -2.63 12.29 10.40
N ASN A 77 -3.32 11.27 10.87
CA ASN A 77 -4.56 11.37 11.63
C ASN A 77 -4.47 10.61 12.98
N GLY A 78 -3.25 10.32 13.44
CA GLY A 78 -2.99 9.50 14.63
C GLY A 78 -3.00 8.00 14.37
N SER A 79 -3.38 7.54 13.17
CA SER A 79 -3.28 6.12 12.80
C SER A 79 -2.13 5.88 11.82
N GLY A 80 -1.54 4.70 11.93
CA GLY A 80 -0.49 4.25 11.03
C GLY A 80 -0.46 2.74 10.84
N GLN A 81 0.47 2.30 10.00
CA GLN A 81 0.66 0.90 9.66
C GLN A 81 2.15 0.60 9.56
N LEU A 82 2.62 -0.35 10.36
CA LEU A 82 3.92 -0.95 10.15
C LEU A 82 3.78 -2.06 9.11
N ILE A 83 4.53 -1.95 8.02
CA ILE A 83 4.40 -2.79 6.83
C ILE A 83 5.74 -3.46 6.57
N PHE A 84 5.77 -4.77 6.75
CA PHE A 84 6.84 -5.63 6.24
C PHE A 84 6.49 -6.10 4.84
N TYR A 85 7.42 -6.06 3.90
CA TYR A 85 7.21 -6.58 2.56
C TYR A 85 8.48 -7.12 1.92
N GLU A 86 8.29 -8.16 1.12
CA GLU A 86 9.32 -8.77 0.29
C GLU A 86 8.94 -8.55 -1.17
N ARG A 87 9.87 -7.98 -1.94
CA ARG A 87 9.72 -7.85 -3.39
C ARG A 87 11.05 -8.12 -4.08
N PRO A 88 11.05 -8.83 -5.22
CA PRO A 88 12.24 -8.99 -6.04
C PRO A 88 12.66 -7.66 -6.66
N ASP A 89 13.96 -7.50 -6.89
CA ASP A 89 14.54 -6.33 -7.57
C ASP A 89 14.65 -6.56 -9.09
N THR A 90 13.55 -7.03 -9.70
CA THR A 90 13.47 -7.36 -11.14
C THR A 90 12.54 -6.40 -11.86
N ASP A 91 12.88 -5.86 -13.02
CA ASP A 91 11.97 -4.97 -13.76
C ASP A 91 10.67 -5.68 -14.21
N GLY A 92 9.59 -4.89 -14.42
CA GLY A 92 8.27 -5.40 -14.79
C GLY A 92 7.31 -5.64 -13.61
N PRO A 93 6.16 -6.31 -13.83
CA PRO A 93 5.19 -6.64 -12.78
C PRO A 93 5.82 -7.54 -11.71
N LYS A 94 5.74 -7.12 -10.44
CA LYS A 94 6.40 -7.84 -9.34
C LYS A 94 5.38 -8.32 -8.32
N LEU A 95 5.51 -9.59 -7.94
CA LEU A 95 4.80 -10.13 -6.80
C LEU A 95 5.43 -9.57 -5.52
N SER A 96 4.63 -8.90 -4.71
CA SER A 96 5.02 -8.42 -3.38
C SER A 96 4.25 -9.20 -2.34
N ARG A 97 4.97 -9.90 -1.44
CA ARG A 97 4.38 -10.52 -0.24
C ARG A 97 4.50 -9.53 0.90
N TYR A 98 3.46 -9.36 1.70
CA TYR A 98 3.47 -8.34 2.74
C TYR A 98 2.71 -8.74 4.00
N SER A 99 3.07 -8.11 5.11
CA SER A 99 2.36 -8.17 6.38
C SER A 99 2.14 -6.75 6.88
N ILE A 100 0.95 -6.47 7.41
CA ILE A 100 0.55 -5.15 7.90
C ILE A 100 0.13 -5.28 9.36
N SER A 101 0.78 -4.51 10.23
CA SER A 101 0.40 -4.34 11.63
C SER A 101 -0.12 -2.91 11.84
N PRO A 102 -1.38 -2.70 12.25
CA PRO A 102 -1.89 -1.37 12.56
C PRO A 102 -1.22 -0.81 13.82
N THR A 103 -1.05 0.52 13.86
CA THR A 103 -0.63 1.26 15.06
C THR A 103 -1.51 2.51 15.22
N ASN A 104 -1.78 2.88 16.47
CA ASN A 104 -2.50 4.12 16.83
C ASN A 104 -1.55 5.20 17.35
N ASP A 105 -0.25 4.96 17.23
CA ASP A 105 0.80 5.92 17.57
C ASP A 105 2.00 5.66 16.65
N PRO A 106 1.94 6.12 15.39
CA PRO A 106 3.06 5.95 14.47
C PRO A 106 4.28 6.78 14.90
N THR A 107 4.11 7.92 15.56
CA THR A 107 5.23 8.81 15.90
C THR A 107 6.21 8.16 16.88
N SER A 108 5.74 7.34 17.83
CA SER A 108 6.63 6.63 18.76
C SER A 108 7.41 5.46 18.14
N LEU A 109 7.09 5.07 16.91
CA LEU A 109 7.73 3.96 16.18
C LEU A 109 8.70 4.42 15.08
N GLN A 110 8.95 5.73 14.95
CA GLN A 110 9.83 6.32 13.94
C GLN A 110 11.31 6.26 14.31
#